data_AF-A0A7X8ZUC7-F1
#
_entry.id   AF-A0A7X8ZUC7-F1
#
_cell.length_a   1.000
_cell.length_b   1.000
_cell.length_c   1.000
_cell.angle_alpha   90.00
_cell.angle_beta   90.00
_cell.angle_gamma   90.00
#
_symmetry.space_group_name_H-M   'P 1'
#
loop_
_entity.id
_entity.type
_entity.pdbx_description
1 polymer ?
#
loop_
_entity_poly.entity_id
_entity_poly.type
_entity_poly.pdbx_seq_one_letter_code
_entity_poly.pdbx_strand_id
1 'polypeptide(L)' 'KELPVQERKLYDTALRLLIDECSISLEKDRKEIEMIVFGRLES' A
#
# COMPACT_ATOMS: atom_id res chain seq x y z
N LYS A 1 -11.76 -9.93 -11.05
CA LYS A 1 -12.08 -11.05 -10.14
C LYS A 1 -11.68 -10.60 -8.75
N GLU A 2 -12.57 -10.67 -7.77
CA GLU A 2 -12.19 -10.38 -6.38
C GLU A 2 -11.21 -11.43 -5.86
N LEU A 3 -10.21 -10.98 -5.10
CA LEU A 3 -9.28 -11.88 -4.43
C LEU A 3 -10.03 -12.74 -3.40
N PRO A 4 -9.75 -14.05 -3.31
CA PRO A 4 -10.12 -14.89 -2.18
C PRO A 4 -9.74 -14.25 -0.84
N VAL A 5 -10.47 -14.57 0.23
CA VAL A 5 -10.30 -13.94 1.56
C VAL A 5 -8.85 -13.96 2.07
N GLN A 6 -8.12 -15.05 1.85
CA GLN A 6 -6.73 -15.17 2.31
C GLN A 6 -5.79 -14.29 1.49
N GLU A 7 -5.98 -14.27 0.17
CA GLU A 7 -5.18 -13.44 -0.74
C GLU A 7 -5.45 -11.95 -0.51
N ARG A 8 -6.70 -11.57 -0.23
CA ARG A 8 -7.05 -10.19 0.14
C ARG A 8 -6.35 -9.77 1.44
N LYS A 9 -6.40 -10.59 2.49
CA LYS A 9 -5.70 -10.30 3.75
C LYS A 9 -4.19 -10.16 3.56
N LEU A 10 -3.60 -11.03 2.74
CA LEU A 10 -2.18 -10.97 2.42
C LEU A 10 -1.84 -9.67 1.68
N TYR A 11 -2.65 -9.32 0.67
CA TYR A 11 -2.51 -8.08 -0.08
C TYR A 11 -2.60 -6.85 0.83
N ASP A 12 -3.65 -6.76 1.66
CA ASP A 12 -3.85 -5.62 2.56
C ASP A 12 -2.69 -5.47 3.56
N THR A 13 -2.17 -6.61 4.06
CA THR A 13 -1.02 -6.61 4.96
C THR A 13 0.24 -6.13 4.26
N ALA A 14 0.52 -6.62 3.04
CA ALA A 14 1.67 -6.23 2.26
C ALA A 14 1.61 -4.75 1.86
N LEU A 15 0.44 -4.27 1.45
CA LEU A 15 0.20 -2.87 1.09
C LEU A 15 0.43 -1.95 2.29
N ARG A 16 -0.07 -2.32 3.47
CA ARG A 16 0.18 -1.56 4.70
C ARG A 16 1.67 -1.47 5.02
N LEU A 17 2.40 -2.59 4.95
CA LEU A 17 3.83 -2.60 5.20
C LEU A 17 4.59 -1.71 4.21
N LEU A 18 4.24 -1.76 2.93
CA LEU A 18 4.83 -0.90 1.91
C LEU A 18 4.64 0.59 2.23
N ILE A 19 3.41 1.00 2.54
CA ILE A 19 3.09 2.40 2.89
C ILE A 19 3.86 2.83 4.14
N ASP A 20 3.91 1.99 5.16
CA ASP A 20 4.58 2.27 6.43
C ASP A 20 6.09 2.48 6.23
N GLU A 21 6.75 1.54 5.56
CA GLU A 21 8.20 1.58 5.32
C GLU A 21 8.58 2.77 4.41
N CYS A 22 7.77 3.06 3.39
CA CYS A 22 8.00 4.23 2.54
C CYS A 22 7.76 5.55 3.28
N SER A 23 6.75 5.64 4.14
CA SER A 23 6.49 6.83 4.97
C SER A 23 7.65 7.13 5.91
N ILE A 24 8.19 6.09 6.56
CA ILE A 24 9.36 6.20 7.45
C ILE A 24 10.60 6.58 6.64
N SER A 25 10.88 5.87 5.55
CA SER A 25 12.11 6.07 4.76
C SER A 25 12.17 7.41 4.05
N LEU A 26 11.02 7.97 3.67
CA LEU A 26 10.93 9.23 2.91
C LEU A 26 10.52 10.42 3.78
N GLU A 27 10.30 10.23 5.08
CA GLU A 27 9.82 11.25 6.03
C GLU A 27 8.56 11.98 5.52
N LYS A 28 7.66 11.22 4.89
CA LYS A 28 6.42 11.72 4.27
C LYS A 28 5.20 11.23 5.01
N ASP A 29 4.13 12.01 4.93
CA ASP A 29 2.84 11.61 5.48
C ASP A 29 2.32 10.36 4.79
N ARG A 30 1.70 9.45 5.55
CA ARG A 30 1.15 8.19 5.02
C ARG A 30 0.14 8.43 3.91
N LYS A 31 -0.68 9.48 3.98
CA LYS A 31 -1.66 9.80 2.93
C LYS A 31 -0.98 10.22 1.63
N GLU A 32 0.15 10.92 1.72
CA GLU A 32 0.95 11.28 0.55
C GLU A 32 1.52 10.03 -0.12
N ILE A 33 2.09 9.11 0.68
CA ILE A 33 2.62 7.84 0.18
C ILE A 33 1.51 6.95 -0.40
N GLU A 34 0.35 6.84 0.26
CA GLU A 34 -0.82 6.14 -0.26
C GLU A 34 -1.20 6.64 -1.66
N MET A 35 -1.34 7.96 -1.83
CA MET A 35 -1.68 8.56 -3.12
C MET A 35 -0.65 8.23 -4.21
N ILE A 36 0.65 8.24 -3.87
CA ILE A 36 1.72 7.87 -4.80
C ILE A 36 1.65 6.39 -5.18
N VAL A 37 1.50 5.50 -4.18
CA VAL A 37 1.44 4.05 -4.38
C VAL A 37 0.22 3.68 -5.22
N PHE A 38 -0.97 4.17 -4.88
CA PHE A 38 -2.18 3.92 -5.66
C PHE A 38 -2.09 4.48 -7.08
N GLY A 39 -1.54 5.69 -7.25
CA GLY A 39 -1.32 6.26 -8.59
C GLY A 39 -0.40 5.40 -9.47
N ARG A 40 0.57 4.68 -8.88
CA ARG A 40 1.45 3.75 -9.61
C ARG A 40 0.82 2.39 -9.88
N LEU A 41 -0.05 1.91 -8.99
CA LEU A 41 -0.71 0.59 -9.12
C LEU A 41 -1.94 0.64 -10.04
N GLU A 42 -2.59 1.78 -10.17
CA GLU A 42 -3.76 1.99 -11.05
C GLU A 42 -3.39 2.49 -12.46
N SER A 43 -2.09 2.65 -12.76
CA SER A 43 -1.56 3.05 -14.08
C SER A 43 -1.46 1.90 -15.08
#